data_AF-A0A2E8EGM8-F1
#
_entry.id   AF-A0A2E8EGM8-F1
#
_cell.length_a   1.000
_cell.length_b   1.000
_cell.length_c   1.000
_cell.angle_alpha   90.00
_cell.angle_beta   90.00
_cell.angle_gamma   90.00
#
_symmetry.space_group_name_H-M   'P 1'
#
loop_
_entity.id
_entity.type
_entity.pdbx_description
1 polymer ?
#
loop_
_entity_poly.entity_id
_entity_poly.type
_entity_poly.pdbx_seq_one_letter_code
_entity_poly.pdbx_strand_id
1 'polypeptide(L)'
;MSDLWEKYGMTISVIIFLSGVFATYMFNDALSFPAFEYRSSESSLIPIEPYDDIAELSSRFMWENRALDLIGQAFVITASVICCLTLLKPEEVEL
;
A
#
# COMPACT_ATOMS: atom_id res chain seq x y z
N MET A 1 -20.11 -28.58 -2.79
CA MET A 1 -20.11 -27.23 -2.16
C MET A 1 -19.22 -27.21 -0.92
N SER A 2 -19.19 -28.28 -0.10
CA SER A 2 -18.28 -28.46 1.04
C SER A 2 -16.79 -28.38 0.66
N ASP A 3 -16.39 -29.05 -0.41
CA ASP A 3 -14.96 -29.26 -0.73
C ASP A 3 -14.26 -27.99 -1.23
N LEU A 4 -15.03 -27.07 -1.83
CA LEU A 4 -14.55 -25.75 -2.24
C LEU A 4 -14.28 -24.85 -1.03
N TRP A 5 -15.10 -24.94 0.01
CA TRP A 5 -14.92 -24.18 1.26
C TRP A 5 -13.75 -24.72 2.09
N GLU A 6 -13.54 -26.03 2.13
CA GLU A 6 -12.35 -26.61 2.78
C GLU A 6 -11.05 -26.22 2.07
N LYS A 7 -11.02 -26.21 0.73
CA LYS A 7 -9.81 -25.86 -0.03
C LYS A 7 -9.51 -24.37 -0.11
N TYR A 8 -10.53 -23.54 -0.28
CA TYR A 8 -10.35 -22.12 -0.60
C TYR A 8 -10.95 -21.17 0.44
N GLY A 9 -11.59 -21.67 1.49
CA GLY A 9 -12.26 -20.84 2.50
C GLY A 9 -11.31 -19.85 3.17
N MET A 10 -10.08 -20.25 3.45
CA MET A 10 -9.04 -19.36 3.99
C MET A 10 -8.67 -18.25 2.99
N THR A 11 -8.40 -18.61 1.73
CA THR A 11 -8.05 -17.65 0.68
C THR A 11 -9.18 -16.65 0.43
N ILE A 12 -10.42 -17.13 0.35
CA ILE A 12 -11.61 -16.30 0.17
C ILE A 12 -11.80 -15.36 1.36
N SER A 13 -11.62 -15.85 2.60
CA SER A 13 -11.71 -15.03 3.81
C SER A 13 -10.67 -13.92 3.84
N VAL A 14 -9.42 -14.21 3.45
CA VAL A 14 -8.35 -13.20 3.35
C VAL A 14 -8.70 -12.14 2.30
N ILE A 15 -9.21 -12.54 1.13
CA ILE A 15 -9.60 -11.61 0.06
C ILE A 15 -10.75 -10.70 0.54
N ILE A 16 -11.77 -11.27 1.18
CA ILE A 16 -12.91 -10.51 1.72
C ILE A 16 -12.43 -9.53 2.80
N PHE A 17 -11.54 -9.96 3.69
CA PHE A 17 -10.98 -9.09 4.72
C PHE A 17 -10.20 -7.91 4.12
N LEU A 18 -9.28 -8.18 3.18
CA LEU A 18 -8.48 -7.15 2.52
C LEU A 18 -9.34 -6.16 1.73
N SER A 19 -10.35 -6.64 1.01
CA SER A 19 -11.29 -5.78 0.28
C SER A 19 -12.16 -4.93 1.20
N GLY A 20 -12.57 -5.45 2.36
CA GLY A 20 -13.30 -4.69 3.38
C GLY A 20 -12.46 -3.59 4.03
N VAL A 21 -11.19 -3.88 4.32
CA VAL A 21 -10.22 -2.87 4.79
C VAL A 21 -10.01 -1.80 3.73
N PHE A 22 -9.84 -2.19 2.46
CA PHE A 22 -9.69 -1.26 1.35
C PHE A 22 -10.93 -0.38 1.15
N ALA A 23 -12.13 -0.95 1.20
CA ALA A 23 -13.37 -0.19 1.12
C ALA A 23 -13.52 0.79 2.29
N THR A 24 -13.17 0.36 3.51
CA THR A 24 -13.19 1.24 4.69
C THR A 24 -12.22 2.41 4.54
N TYR A 25 -11.05 2.18 3.95
CA TYR A 25 -10.09 3.25 3.66
C TYR A 25 -10.62 4.23 2.60
N MET A 26 -11.24 3.72 1.53
CA MET A 26 -11.74 4.54 0.42
C MET A 26 -13.00 5.36 0.74
N PHE A 27 -13.90 4.83 1.58
CA PHE A 27 -15.21 5.43 1.82
C PHE A 27 -15.34 6.11 3.19
N ASN A 28 -14.28 6.11 4.00
CA ASN A 28 -14.26 6.82 5.26
C ASN A 28 -13.66 8.21 5.04
N ASP A 29 -14.50 9.24 5.06
CA ASP A 29 -14.09 10.63 4.87
C ASP A 29 -13.13 11.12 5.97
N ALA A 30 -13.11 10.48 7.15
CA ALA A 30 -12.14 10.79 8.20
C ALA A 30 -10.75 10.20 7.92
N LEU A 31 -10.65 9.24 7.00
CA LEU A 31 -9.40 8.66 6.51
C LEU A 31 -9.05 9.15 5.10
N SER A 32 -9.98 9.80 4.40
CA SER A 32 -9.77 10.24 3.03
C SER A 32 -8.86 11.46 3.01
N PHE A 33 -7.77 11.35 2.26
CA PHE A 33 -6.82 12.45 2.10
C PHE A 33 -7.44 13.54 1.20
N PRO A 34 -7.45 14.83 1.60
CA PRO A 34 -8.03 15.93 0.82
C PRO A 34 -7.11 16.29 -0.37
N ALA A 35 -7.02 15.39 -1.34
CA ALA A 35 -6.07 15.46 -2.46
C ALA A 35 -6.20 16.73 -3.32
N PHE A 36 -7.38 17.35 -3.31
CA PHE A 36 -7.66 18.55 -4.10
C PHE A 36 -7.35 19.85 -3.36
N GLU A 37 -7.19 19.82 -2.03
CA GLU A 37 -6.79 20.98 -1.23
C GLU A 37 -5.31 21.32 -1.45
N TYR A 38 -4.46 20.30 -1.60
CA TYR A 38 -3.03 20.44 -1.86
C TYR A 38 -2.67 20.57 -3.34
N ARG A 39 -3.68 20.70 -4.22
CA ARG A 39 -3.43 20.87 -5.65
C ARG A 39 -3.02 22.31 -5.93
N SER A 40 -1.85 22.50 -6.57
CA SER A 40 -1.46 23.79 -7.12
C SER A 40 -2.55 24.33 -8.07
N SER A 41 -3.02 25.54 -7.82
CA SER A 41 -3.90 26.29 -8.73
C SER A 41 -3.15 26.89 -9.92
N GLU A 42 -1.82 26.95 -9.85
CA GLU A 42 -0.97 27.49 -10.90
C GLU A 42 -0.66 26.43 -11.97
N SER A 43 -0.73 26.85 -13.23
CA SER A 43 -0.55 26.00 -14.41
C SER A 43 0.90 25.57 -14.66
N SER A 44 1.89 26.15 -13.96
CA SER A 44 3.29 25.74 -14.07
C SER A 44 3.61 24.58 -13.12
N LEU A 45 3.20 23.38 -13.52
CA LEU A 45 3.54 22.13 -12.82
C LEU A 45 5.00 21.71 -13.03
N ILE A 46 5.72 22.39 -13.92
CA ILE A 46 7.14 22.13 -14.25
C ILE A 46 7.94 23.38 -13.90
N PRO A 47 8.71 23.33 -12.83
CA PRO A 47 9.44 24.50 -12.34
C PRO A 47 10.71 24.69 -13.16
N ILE A 48 10.99 25.95 -13.41
CA ILE A 48 12.03 26.40 -14.34
C ILE A 48 13.42 26.30 -13.69
N GLU A 49 13.46 26.16 -12.36
CA GLU A 49 14.69 26.04 -11.56
C GLU A 49 14.91 24.59 -11.10
N PRO A 50 16.18 24.14 -10.98
CA PRO A 50 16.51 22.84 -10.43
C PRO A 50 15.96 22.72 -9.00
N TYR A 51 15.17 21.71 -8.77
CA TYR A 51 14.68 21.39 -7.45
C TYR A 51 15.70 20.61 -6.65
N ASP A 52 16.36 21.29 -5.72
CA ASP A 52 17.33 20.65 -4.83
C ASP A 52 16.67 19.98 -3.62
N ASP A 53 15.40 20.27 -3.33
CA ASP A 53 14.72 19.89 -2.08
C ASP A 53 13.39 19.12 -2.26
N ILE A 54 12.93 18.83 -3.49
CA ILE A 54 11.67 18.08 -3.72
C ILE A 54 11.62 16.79 -2.90
N ALA A 55 12.72 16.05 -2.85
CA ALA A 55 12.75 14.77 -2.14
C ALA A 55 12.50 14.96 -0.64
N GLU A 56 13.10 15.99 -0.03
CA GLU A 56 12.89 16.32 1.39
C GLU A 56 11.46 16.83 1.63
N LEU A 57 11.00 17.79 0.82
CA LEU A 57 9.67 18.38 0.93
C LEU A 57 8.57 17.33 0.77
N SER A 58 8.68 16.47 -0.23
CA SER A 58 7.72 15.39 -0.47
C SER A 58 7.78 14.33 0.64
N SER A 59 8.97 13.99 1.15
CA SER A 59 9.10 13.07 2.27
C SER A 59 8.44 13.62 3.54
N ARG A 60 8.73 14.87 3.89
CA ARG A 60 8.12 15.54 5.05
C ARG A 60 6.59 15.61 4.90
N PHE A 61 6.10 16.03 3.74
CA PHE A 61 4.68 16.09 3.45
C PHE A 61 3.98 14.74 3.63
N MET A 62 4.60 13.66 3.12
CA MET A 62 4.06 12.31 3.24
C MET A 62 4.04 11.83 4.70
N TRP A 63 5.06 12.16 5.51
CA TRP A 63 5.05 11.83 6.93
C TRP A 63 4.04 12.64 7.75
N GLU A 64 3.83 13.91 7.43
CA GLU A 64 2.91 14.76 8.17
C GLU A 64 1.44 14.51 7.82
N ASN A 65 1.16 14.17 6.55
CA ASN A 65 -0.21 14.11 6.05
C ASN A 65 -0.66 12.72 5.58
N ARG A 66 0.29 11.80 5.30
CA ARG A 66 0.02 10.48 4.70
C ARG A 66 0.89 9.35 5.29
N ALA A 67 1.24 9.44 6.58
CA ALA A 67 2.12 8.47 7.23
C ALA A 67 1.60 7.02 7.14
N LEU A 68 0.28 6.84 7.24
CA LEU A 68 -0.34 5.51 7.13
C LEU A 68 -0.15 4.88 5.74
N ASP A 69 -0.14 5.68 4.68
CA ASP A 69 0.15 5.20 3.32
C ASP A 69 1.61 4.74 3.19
N LEU A 70 2.55 5.49 3.78
CA LEU A 70 3.97 5.10 3.80
C LEU A 70 4.17 3.78 4.55
N ILE A 71 3.55 3.63 5.72
CA ILE A 71 3.61 2.40 6.53
C ILE A 71 2.99 1.22 5.76
N GLY A 72 1.83 1.43 5.13
CA GLY A 72 1.17 0.43 4.30
C GLY A 72 2.04 -0.03 3.13
N GLN A 73 2.66 0.91 2.40
CA GLN A 73 3.58 0.58 1.31
C GLN A 73 4.79 -0.21 1.79
N ALA A 74 5.41 0.19 2.91
CA ALA A 74 6.55 -0.52 3.48
C ALA A 74 6.18 -1.96 3.89
N PHE A 75 4.99 -2.16 4.47
CA PHE A 75 4.48 -3.48 4.80
C PHE A 75 4.30 -4.35 3.56
N VAL A 76 3.67 -3.83 2.50
CA VAL A 76 3.45 -4.56 1.23
C VAL A 76 4.77 -4.96 0.58
N ILE A 77 5.75 -4.06 0.56
CA ILE A 77 7.10 -4.36 0.04
C ILE A 77 7.75 -5.48 0.85
N THR A 78 7.69 -5.39 2.19
CA THR A 78 8.25 -6.40 3.09
C THR A 78 7.60 -7.76 2.89
N ALA A 79 6.27 -7.81 2.83
CA ALA A 79 5.52 -9.04 2.56
C ALA A 79 5.89 -9.64 1.19
N SER A 80 6.06 -8.80 0.16
CA SER A 80 6.49 -9.25 -1.16
C SER A 80 7.87 -9.87 -1.14
N VAL A 81 8.83 -9.27 -0.43
CA VAL A 81 10.18 -9.83 -0.24
C VAL A 81 10.12 -11.18 0.47
N ILE A 82 9.32 -11.29 1.55
CA ILE A 82 9.13 -12.56 2.27
C ILE A 82 8.57 -13.63 1.32
N CYS A 83 7.53 -13.31 0.55
CA CYS A 83 6.95 -14.24 -0.43
C CYS A 83 8.00 -14.71 -1.44
N CYS A 84 8.79 -13.79 -2.01
CA CYS A 84 9.89 -14.15 -2.92
C CYS A 84 10.91 -15.09 -2.26
N LEU A 85 11.30 -14.81 -1.01
CA LEU A 85 12.23 -15.69 -0.28
C LEU A 85 11.63 -17.06 0.01
N THR A 86 10.34 -17.13 0.34
CA THR A 86 9.65 -18.42 0.57
C THR A 86 9.58 -19.26 -0.71
N LEU A 87 9.41 -18.65 -1.89
CA LEU A 87 9.44 -19.36 -3.17
C LEU A 87 10.83 -19.91 -3.52
N LEU A 88 11.88 -19.26 -3.03
CA LEU A 88 13.27 -19.68 -3.24
C LEU A 88 13.75 -20.70 -2.19
N LYS A 89 12.97 -20.97 -1.14
CA LYS A 89 13.35 -21.92 -0.10
C LYS A 89 13.39 -23.32 -0.72
N PRO A 90 14.55 -24.00 -0.74
CA PRO A 90 14.63 -25.37 -1.24
C PRO A 90 13.75 -26.29 -0.39
N GLU A 91 13.09 -27.24 -1.04
CA GLU A 91 12.31 -28.27 -0.37
C GLU A 91 13.28 -29.13 0.46
N GLU A 92 13.07 -29.20 1.78
CA GLU A 92 13.78 -30.17 2.61
C GLU A 92 13.26 -31.54 2.19
N VAL A 93 14.05 -32.22 1.35
CA VAL A 93 13.83 -33.63 1.02
C VAL A 93 14.09 -34.41 2.32
N GLU A 94 13.04 -34.69 3.08
CA GLU A 94 13.08 -35.66 4.16
C GLU A 94 13.43 -37.03 3.52
N LEU A 95 14.67 -37.49 3.76
CA LEU A 95 15.17 -38.81 3.39
C LEU A 95 14.72 -39.88 4.39
#